data_AF-A0A931ACT4-F1
#
_entry.id   AF-A0A931ACT4-F1
#
_cell.length_a   1.000
_cell.length_b   1.000
_cell.length_c   1.000
_cell.angle_alpha   90.00
_cell.angle_beta   90.00
_cell.angle_gamma   90.00
#
_symmetry.space_group_name_H-M   'P 1'
#
loop_
_entity.id
_entity.type
_entity.pdbx_description
1 polymer ?
#
loop_
_entity_poly.entity_id
_entity_poly.type
_entity_poly.pdbx_seq_one_letter_code
_entity_poly.pdbx_strand_id
1 'polypeptide(L)'
;MRIPSDIGERTMTEPARGSVDWFGLMAERQFADLWSRTVLSVRERRLLLLGLLVGLGMEEETDVQLDVALRAGELSESELREVVVFLTHYAGWARGARLHDQVEDLIERVEQTRSEVEDPLS
;
A
#
# COMPACT_ATOMS: atom_id res chain seq x y z
N MET A 1 0.50 -50.54 54.68
CA MET A 1 1.81 -49.88 54.45
C MET A 1 1.75 -49.21 53.08
N ARG A 2 1.97 -47.89 53.02
CA ARG A 2 1.79 -47.00 51.84
C ARG A 2 2.72 -47.36 50.67
N ILE A 3 2.22 -47.29 49.43
CA ILE A 3 3.06 -47.14 48.22
C ILE A 3 3.10 -45.63 47.87
N PRO A 4 4.28 -45.03 47.60
CA PRO A 4 4.42 -43.59 47.37
C PRO A 4 3.95 -43.16 45.99
N SER A 5 3.44 -41.93 45.98
CA SER A 5 3.16 -41.06 44.84
C SER A 5 4.46 -40.58 44.19
N ASP A 6 4.72 -40.98 42.95
CA ASP A 6 5.45 -40.15 41.98
C ASP A 6 5.44 -40.85 40.61
N ILE A 7 4.49 -40.46 39.75
CA ILE A 7 4.61 -40.65 38.30
C ILE A 7 4.58 -39.25 37.73
N GLY A 8 5.77 -38.80 37.34
CA GLY A 8 6.09 -37.41 37.04
C GLY A 8 5.18 -36.76 36.01
N GLU A 9 4.87 -35.50 36.27
CA GLU A 9 4.42 -34.52 35.29
C GLU A 9 5.47 -34.42 34.17
N ARG A 10 5.28 -35.19 33.10
CA ARG A 10 5.78 -34.78 31.79
C ARG A 10 4.76 -33.83 31.21
N THR A 11 4.89 -32.56 31.56
CA THR A 11 4.27 -31.47 30.79
C THR A 11 4.86 -31.58 29.39
N MET A 12 4.10 -32.22 28.50
CA MET A 12 4.34 -32.18 27.07
C MET A 12 4.09 -30.73 26.67
N THR A 13 5.16 -29.95 26.53
CA THR A 13 5.11 -28.58 26.03
C THR A 13 4.46 -28.62 24.65
N GLU A 14 3.20 -28.21 24.58
CA GLU A 14 2.54 -27.99 23.30
C GLU A 14 3.36 -26.93 22.55
N PRO A 15 3.83 -27.19 21.32
CA PRO A 15 4.49 -26.15 20.56
C PRO A 15 3.48 -25.03 20.38
N ALA A 16 3.85 -23.81 20.80
CA ALA A 16 3.03 -22.63 20.60
C ALA A 16 2.68 -22.54 19.12
N ARG A 17 1.45 -22.96 18.78
CA ARG A 17 0.93 -22.94 17.43
C ARG A 17 0.65 -21.46 17.16
N GLY A 18 1.66 -20.76 16.66
CA GLY A 18 1.51 -19.38 16.19
C GLY A 18 0.33 -19.37 15.24
N SER A 19 -0.76 -18.73 15.67
CA SER A 19 -1.98 -18.69 14.88
C SER A 19 -1.67 -17.90 13.62
N VAL A 20 -1.65 -18.60 12.49
CA VAL A 20 -1.65 -17.97 11.18
C VAL A 20 -2.86 -17.01 11.13
N ASP A 21 -2.63 -15.74 10.80
CA ASP A 21 -3.73 -14.80 10.58
C ASP A 21 -4.44 -15.15 9.26
N TRP A 22 -5.41 -16.04 9.36
CA TRP A 22 -6.20 -16.50 8.24
C TRP A 22 -7.00 -15.39 7.57
N PHE A 23 -7.39 -14.35 8.31
CA PHE A 23 -8.12 -13.22 7.73
C PHE A 23 -7.21 -12.37 6.86
N GLY A 24 -6.00 -12.06 7.33
CA GLY A 24 -4.96 -11.38 6.54
C GLY A 24 -4.66 -12.10 5.22
N LEU A 25 -4.40 -13.41 5.28
CA LEU A 25 -4.13 -14.21 4.07
C LEU A 25 -5.29 -14.23 3.07
N MET A 26 -6.52 -14.32 3.57
CA MET A 26 -7.70 -14.30 2.70
C MET A 26 -7.94 -12.93 2.08
N ALA A 27 -7.64 -11.85 2.81
CA ALA A 27 -7.69 -10.50 2.26
C ALA A 27 -6.64 -10.31 1.17
N GLU A 28 -5.37 -10.66 1.45
CA GLU A 28 -4.26 -10.60 0.48
C GLU A 28 -4.58 -11.36 -0.81
N ARG A 29 -5.12 -12.58 -0.69
CA ARG A 29 -5.51 -13.38 -1.86
C ARG A 29 -6.61 -12.71 -2.68
N GLN A 30 -7.60 -12.09 -2.03
CA GLN A 30 -8.68 -11.39 -2.73
C GLN A 30 -8.19 -10.12 -3.41
N PHE A 31 -7.26 -9.38 -2.79
CA PHE A 31 -6.60 -8.24 -3.42
C PHE A 31 -5.81 -8.69 -4.64
N ALA A 32 -4.99 -9.74 -4.50
CA ALA A 32 -4.20 -10.29 -5.61
C ALA A 32 -5.11 -10.76 -6.77
N ASP A 33 -6.20 -11.47 -6.47
CA ASP A 33 -7.19 -11.85 -7.48
C ASP A 33 -7.77 -10.62 -8.19
N LEU A 34 -8.23 -9.62 -7.45
CA LEU A 34 -8.85 -8.42 -7.99
C LEU A 34 -7.92 -7.66 -8.96
N TRP A 35 -6.65 -7.49 -8.57
CA TRP A 35 -5.64 -6.78 -9.37
C TRP A 35 -5.09 -7.61 -10.53
N SER A 36 -5.26 -8.94 -10.51
CA SER A 36 -4.85 -9.82 -11.63
C SER A 36 -5.85 -9.83 -12.82
N ARG A 37 -7.07 -9.32 -12.64
CA ARG A 37 -8.13 -9.35 -13.66
C ARG A 37 -7.83 -8.37 -14.81
N THR A 38 -7.96 -8.85 -16.04
CA THR A 38 -7.48 -8.15 -17.24
C THR A 38 -8.49 -7.24 -17.95
N VAL A 39 -9.75 -7.16 -17.49
CA VAL A 39 -10.78 -6.32 -18.12
C VAL A 39 -10.46 -4.83 -18.04
N LEU A 40 -9.85 -4.40 -16.91
CA LEU A 40 -9.24 -3.09 -16.74
C LEU A 40 -7.75 -3.32 -16.46
N SER A 41 -6.92 -2.56 -17.16
CA SER A 41 -5.49 -2.50 -16.90
C SER A 41 -5.21 -2.00 -15.47
N VAL A 42 -4.01 -2.31 -14.97
CA VAL A 42 -3.56 -1.83 -13.65
C VAL A 42 -3.60 -0.30 -13.60
N ARG A 43 -3.17 0.39 -14.67
CA ARG A 43 -3.24 1.85 -14.80
C ARG A 43 -4.68 2.37 -14.70
N GLU A 44 -5.64 1.77 -15.39
CA GLU A 44 -7.05 2.19 -15.31
C GLU A 44 -7.61 2.00 -13.90
N ARG A 45 -7.32 0.87 -13.25
CA ARG A 45 -7.72 0.61 -11.86
C ARG A 45 -7.09 1.61 -10.90
N ARG A 46 -5.81 1.95 -11.12
CA ARG A 46 -5.10 2.95 -10.32
C ARG A 46 -5.78 4.30 -10.38
N LEU A 47 -6.12 4.77 -11.58
CA LEU A 47 -6.81 6.05 -11.77
C LEU A 47 -8.19 6.06 -11.09
N LEU A 48 -8.95 4.97 -11.17
CA LEU A 48 -10.23 4.83 -10.47
C LEU A 48 -10.05 4.89 -8.95
N LEU A 49 -9.06 4.17 -8.42
CA LEU A 49 -8.79 4.13 -6.98
C LEU A 49 -8.32 5.50 -6.46
N LEU A 50 -7.37 6.15 -7.15
CA LEU A 50 -6.91 7.50 -6.79
C LEU A 50 -8.07 8.51 -6.79
N GLY A 51 -8.91 8.48 -7.83
CA GLY A 51 -10.10 9.34 -7.89
C GLY A 51 -11.07 9.11 -6.73
N LEU A 52 -11.29 7.85 -6.35
CA LEU A 52 -12.13 7.49 -5.20
C LEU A 52 -11.52 7.99 -3.88
N LEU A 53 -10.24 7.74 -3.63
CA LEU A 53 -9.57 8.11 -2.38
C LEU A 53 -9.53 9.63 -2.19
N VAL A 54 -9.15 10.37 -3.23
CA VAL A 54 -9.18 11.84 -3.23
C VAL A 54 -10.60 12.36 -3.05
N GLY A 55 -11.58 11.76 -3.75
CA GLY A 55 -13.00 12.10 -3.61
C GLY A 55 -13.57 11.83 -2.21
N LEU A 56 -12.98 10.90 -1.46
CA LEU A 56 -13.34 10.62 -0.06
C LEU A 56 -12.50 11.42 0.95
N GLY A 57 -11.39 12.05 0.53
CA GLY A 57 -10.44 12.71 1.43
C GLY A 57 -9.57 11.74 2.23
N MET A 58 -9.30 10.56 1.67
CA MET A 58 -8.46 9.52 2.26
C MET A 58 -6.99 9.78 1.91
N GLU A 59 -6.38 10.73 2.62
CA GLU A 59 -5.05 11.28 2.27
C GLU A 59 -3.93 10.24 2.43
N GLU A 60 -3.91 9.48 3.52
CA GLU A 60 -2.86 8.48 3.79
C GLU A 60 -2.87 7.37 2.74
N GLU A 61 -4.06 6.87 2.38
CA GLU A 61 -4.20 5.87 1.33
C GLU A 61 -3.85 6.45 -0.04
N THR A 62 -4.16 7.72 -0.28
CA THR A 62 -3.78 8.41 -1.52
C THR A 62 -2.26 8.44 -1.66
N ASP A 63 -1.52 8.80 -0.62
CA ASP A 63 -0.05 8.81 -0.63
C ASP A 63 0.53 7.42 -0.97
N VAL A 64 -0.01 6.37 -0.34
CA VAL A 64 0.42 4.99 -0.63
C VAL A 64 0.15 4.62 -2.09
N GLN A 65 -1.04 4.91 -2.62
CA GLN A 65 -1.36 4.53 -4.00
C GLN A 65 -0.60 5.37 -5.03
N LEU A 66 -0.26 6.63 -4.74
CA LEU A 66 0.58 7.48 -5.59
C LEU A 66 2.01 6.93 -5.68
N ASP A 67 2.62 6.57 -4.55
CA ASP A 67 3.97 6.00 -4.51
C ASP A 67 4.06 4.69 -5.31
N VAL A 68 3.09 3.78 -5.10
CA VAL A 68 2.99 2.54 -5.86
C VAL A 68 2.84 2.82 -7.36
N ALA A 69 1.94 3.73 -7.75
CA ALA A 69 1.71 4.05 -9.15
C ALA A 69 2.97 4.55 -9.86
N LEU A 70 3.70 5.46 -9.22
CA LEU A 70 4.90 6.07 -9.79
C LEU A 70 6.05 5.06 -9.86
N ARG A 71 6.33 4.34 -8.77
CA ARG A 71 7.45 3.39 -8.71
C ARG A 71 7.24 2.16 -9.59
N ALA A 72 6.00 1.70 -9.74
CA ALA A 72 5.66 0.61 -10.64
C ALA A 72 5.59 1.06 -12.11
N GLY A 73 5.72 2.36 -12.40
CA GLY A 73 5.61 2.91 -13.75
C GLY A 73 4.21 2.82 -14.35
N GLU A 74 3.18 2.70 -13.50
CA GLU A 74 1.78 2.70 -13.93
C GLU A 74 1.34 4.10 -14.38
N LEU A 75 1.91 5.14 -13.76
CA LEU A 75 1.72 6.54 -14.10
C LEU A 75 3.07 7.27 -14.07
N SER A 76 3.29 8.16 -15.03
CA SER A 76 4.42 9.09 -15.01
C SER A 76 4.17 10.27 -14.07
N GLU A 77 5.24 11.00 -13.74
CA GLU A 77 5.18 12.25 -12.99
C GLU A 77 4.28 13.30 -13.67
N SER A 78 4.35 13.40 -15.00
CA SER A 78 3.48 14.28 -15.78
C SER A 78 2.01 13.84 -15.75
N GLU A 79 1.74 12.54 -15.77
CA GLU A 79 0.38 12.02 -15.64
C GLU A 79 -0.19 12.25 -14.24
N LEU A 80 0.62 12.13 -13.17
CA LEU A 80 0.19 12.48 -11.82
C LEU A 80 -0.17 13.96 -11.68
N ARG A 81 0.64 14.84 -12.26
CA ARG A 81 0.32 16.28 -12.32
C ARG A 81 -0.97 16.56 -13.10
N GLU A 82 -1.26 15.81 -14.16
CA GLU A 82 -2.53 15.93 -14.88
C GLU A 82 -3.72 15.44 -14.03
N VAL A 83 -3.53 14.37 -13.24
CA VAL A 83 -4.55 13.90 -12.27
C VAL A 83 -4.86 14.99 -11.23
N VAL A 84 -3.85 15.73 -10.76
CA VAL A 84 -4.04 16.89 -9.87
C VAL A 84 -4.94 17.93 -10.53
N VAL A 85 -4.63 18.32 -11.77
CA VAL A 85 -5.43 19.32 -12.53
C VAL A 85 -6.88 18.85 -12.67
N PHE A 86 -7.09 17.60 -13.09
CA PHE A 86 -8.43 17.04 -13.28
C PHE A 86 -9.21 16.96 -11.97
N LEU A 87 -8.63 16.38 -10.92
CA LEU A 87 -9.32 16.20 -9.65
C LEU A 87 -9.53 17.50 -8.88
N THR A 88 -8.72 18.54 -9.10
CA THR A 88 -9.01 19.88 -8.56
C THR A 88 -10.36 20.40 -9.02
N HIS A 89 -10.74 20.12 -10.27
CA HIS A 89 -12.04 20.55 -10.82
C HIS A 89 -13.22 19.74 -10.28
N TYR A 90 -13.04 18.44 -10.06
CA TYR A 90 -14.14 17.54 -9.70
C TYR A 90 -14.25 17.22 -8.21
N ALA A 91 -13.13 17.19 -7.48
CA ALA A 91 -13.07 17.00 -6.03
C ALA A 91 -12.96 18.32 -5.26
N GLY A 92 -12.76 19.45 -5.96
CA GLY A 92 -12.70 20.79 -5.40
C GLY A 92 -11.29 21.23 -4.99
N TRP A 93 -11.12 22.56 -4.90
CA TRP A 93 -9.83 23.20 -4.70
C TRP A 93 -9.07 22.75 -3.44
N ALA A 94 -9.75 22.57 -2.31
CA ALA A 94 -9.08 22.17 -1.07
C ALA A 94 -8.39 20.79 -1.20
N ARG A 95 -9.10 19.82 -1.80
CA ARG A 95 -8.56 18.47 -2.03
C ARG A 95 -7.54 18.45 -3.16
N GLY A 96 -7.76 19.26 -4.21
CA GLY A 96 -6.80 19.44 -5.30
C GLY A 96 -5.47 20.00 -4.82
N ALA A 97 -5.48 21.03 -3.97
CA ALA A 97 -4.28 21.60 -3.37
C ALA A 97 -3.54 20.59 -2.50
N ARG A 98 -4.25 19.81 -1.68
CA ARG A 98 -3.62 18.75 -0.89
C ARG A 98 -2.97 17.69 -1.79
N LEU A 99 -3.68 17.24 -2.82
CA LEU A 99 -3.16 16.26 -3.77
C LEU A 99 -1.93 16.78 -4.54
N HIS A 100 -1.92 18.07 -4.90
CA HIS A 100 -0.76 18.72 -5.51
C HIS A 100 0.47 18.54 -4.61
N ASP A 101 0.36 18.90 -3.33
CA ASP A 101 1.48 18.80 -2.39
C ASP A 101 1.95 17.35 -2.24
N GLN A 102 1.02 16.39 -2.14
CA GLN A 102 1.35 14.95 -2.10
C GLN A 102 2.15 14.49 -3.33
N VAL A 103 1.76 14.95 -4.53
CA VAL A 103 2.41 14.57 -5.78
C VAL A 103 3.81 15.17 -5.88
N GLU A 104 3.98 16.46 -5.60
CA GLU A 104 5.30 17.10 -5.69
C GLU A 104 6.26 16.55 -4.63
N ASP A 105 5.80 16.38 -3.39
CA ASP A 105 6.60 15.76 -2.32
C ASP A 105 7.04 14.34 -2.69
N LEU A 106 6.17 13.56 -3.36
CA LEU A 106 6.52 12.21 -3.83
C LEU A 106 7.58 12.24 -4.92
N ILE A 107 7.45 13.13 -5.90
CA ILE A 107 8.38 13.24 -7.02
C ILE A 107 9.78 13.60 -6.49
N GLU A 108 9.87 14.60 -5.62
CA GLU A 108 11.13 15.01 -5.00
C GLU A 108 11.78 13.84 -4.24
N ARG A 109 11.02 13.11 -3.41
CA ARG A 109 11.54 11.93 -2.69
C ARG A 109 12.06 10.85 -3.62
N VAL A 110 11.37 10.58 -4.73
CA VAL A 110 11.76 9.54 -5.70
C VAL A 110 13.01 9.97 -6.48
N GLU A 111 13.12 11.24 -6.88
CA GLU A 111 14.31 11.81 -7.52
C GLU A 111 15.54 11.75 -6.63
N GLN A 112 15.39 12.11 -5.35
CA GLN A 112 16.45 11.99 -4.34
C GLN A 112 16.94 10.54 -4.23
N THR A 113 16.01 9.58 -4.11
CA THR A 113 16.33 8.15 -4.01
C THR A 113 17.06 7.64 -5.26
N ARG A 114 16.64 8.06 -6.45
CA ARG A 114 17.30 7.69 -7.72
C ARG A 114 18.72 8.23 -7.78
N SER A 115 18.93 9.48 -7.36
CA SER A 115 20.23 10.14 -7.36
C SER A 115 21.23 9.46 -6.40
N GLU A 116 20.78 9.06 -5.21
CA GLU A 116 21.59 8.32 -4.23
C GLU A 116 22.02 6.94 -4.73
N VAL A 117 21.17 6.27 -5.51
CA VAL A 117 21.49 4.97 -6.11
C VAL A 117 22.49 5.13 -7.27
N GLU A 118 22.40 6.22 -8.02
CA GLU A 118 23.29 6.52 -9.14
C GLU A 118 24.67 7.04 -8.71
N ASP A 119 24.78 7.66 -7.53
CA ASP A 119 26.05 8.09 -6.92
C ASP A 119 26.37 7.39 -5.58
N PRO A 120 26.86 6.13 -5.61
CA PRO A 120 27.12 5.36 -4.39
C PRO A 120 28.33 5.83 -3.57
N LEU A 121 28.97 6.96 -3.92
CA LEU A 121 30.22 7.44 -3.29
C LEU A 121 30.22 8.93 -2.87
N SER A 122 29.05 9.62 -2.87
CA SER A 122 28.90 10.94 -2.24
C SER A 122 28.71 10.87 -0.73
#